data_AF-E8KKC2-F1
#
_entry.id   AF-E8KKC2-F1
#
_cell.length_a   1.000
_cell.length_b   1.000
_cell.length_c   1.000
_cell.angle_alpha   90.00
_cell.angle_beta   90.00
_cell.angle_gamma   90.00
#
_symmetry.space_group_name_H-M   'P 1'
#
loop_
_entity.id
_entity.type
_entity.pdbx_description
1 polymer ?
#
loop_
_entity_poly.entity_id
_entity_poly.type
_entity_poly.pdbx_seq_one_letter_code
_entity_poly.pdbx_strand_id
1 'polypeptide(L)' 'MPNVRYAFFISNRTGITAENLGDALLEQFAEMQFKRTTCPFIDTPEKAHKLVAEINAVAKKQRINRSYL' A
#
# COMPACT_ATOMS: atom_id res chain seq x y z
N MET A 1 -20.62 -3.32 -0.95
CA MET A 1 -19.33 -3.64 -1.59
C MET A 1 -18.26 -3.68 -0.51
N PRO A 2 -17.40 -4.71 -0.43
CA PRO A 2 -16.34 -4.72 0.57
C PRO A 2 -15.39 -3.54 0.36
N ASN A 3 -15.14 -2.82 1.44
CA ASN A 3 -14.33 -1.62 1.49
C ASN A 3 -12.85 -2.02 1.49
N VAL A 4 -12.31 -2.38 0.33
CA VAL A 4 -10.90 -2.81 0.19
C VAL A 4 -9.97 -1.62 0.48
N ARG A 5 -9.08 -1.79 1.46
CA ARG A 5 -8.03 -0.83 1.82
C ARG A 5 -6.72 -1.24 1.14
N TYR A 6 -5.87 -0.27 0.84
CA TYR A 6 -4.57 -0.51 0.22
C TYR A 6 -3.48 -0.33 1.27
N ALA A 7 -2.53 -1.26 1.31
CA ALA A 7 -1.35 -1.20 2.17
C ALA A 7 -0.09 -1.33 1.29
N PHE A 8 0.86 -0.40 1.46
CA PHE A 8 2.12 -0.38 0.73
C PHE A 8 3.27 -0.58 1.72
N PHE A 9 4.10 -1.60 1.51
CA PHE A 9 5.27 -1.90 2.34
C PHE A 9 6.53 -1.43 1.62
N ILE A 10 7.15 -0.37 2.12
CA ILE A 10 8.24 0.33 1.41
C ILE A 10 9.58 -0.01 2.05
N SER A 11 10.59 -0.33 1.24
CA SER A 11 11.94 -0.63 1.72
C SER A 11 13.02 -0.17 0.74
N ASN A 12 14.19 0.22 1.27
CA ASN A 12 15.40 0.49 0.50
C ASN A 12 16.19 -0.80 0.16
N ARG A 13 15.76 -1.97 0.65
CA ARG A 13 16.31 -3.29 0.30
C ARG A 13 15.18 -4.18 -0.25
N THR A 14 15.15 -5.46 0.10
CA THR A 14 14.20 -6.44 -0.46
C THR A 14 12.76 -6.28 0.01
N GLY A 15 12.51 -5.57 1.11
CA GLY A 15 11.14 -5.39 1.64
C GLY A 15 10.59 -6.55 2.47
N ILE A 16 11.28 -7.69 2.58
CA ILE A 16 10.82 -8.87 3.32
C ILE A 16 10.45 -8.53 4.78
N THR A 17 11.28 -7.73 5.47
CA THR A 17 10.99 -7.32 6.84
C THR A 17 9.73 -6.45 6.94
N ALA A 18 9.54 -5.52 5.99
CA ALA A 18 8.38 -4.63 5.98
C ALA A 18 7.10 -5.40 5.64
N GLU A 19 7.19 -6.38 4.74
CA GLU A 19 6.10 -7.29 4.39
C GLU A 19 5.71 -8.18 5.57
N ASN A 20 6.65 -8.90 6.18
CA ASN A 20 6.36 -9.78 7.32
C ASN A 20 5.76 -9.01 8.51
N LEU A 21 6.31 -7.85 8.85
CA LEU A 21 5.77 -7.01 9.93
C LEU A 21 4.38 -6.46 9.57
N GLY A 22 4.21 -6.06 8.31
CA GLY A 22 2.95 -5.59 7.78
C GLY A 22 1.86 -6.66 7.82
N ASP A 23 2.18 -7.87 7.41
CA ASP A 23 1.26 -9.01 7.42
C ASP A 23 0.83 -9.34 8.85
N ALA A 24 1.78 -9.46 9.79
CA ALA A 24 1.48 -9.69 11.21
C ALA A 24 0.58 -8.58 11.81
N LEU A 25 0.80 -7.31 11.42
CA LEU A 25 -0.03 -6.19 11.85
C LEU A 25 -1.45 -6.27 11.26
N LEU A 26 -1.56 -6.57 9.97
CA LEU A 26 -2.85 -6.59 9.27
C LEU A 26 -3.72 -7.79 9.67
N GLU A 27 -3.13 -8.90 10.09
CA GLU A 27 -3.84 -10.06 10.65
C GLU A 27 -4.69 -9.72 11.88
N GLN A 28 -4.35 -8.64 12.61
CA GLN A 28 -5.16 -8.16 13.74
C GLN A 28 -6.52 -7.57 13.32
N PHE A 29 -6.75 -7.35 12.03
CA PHE A 29 -7.96 -6.73 11.47
C PHE A 29 -8.74 -7.70 10.56
N ALA A 30 -9.13 -8.87 11.10
CA ALA A 30 -9.75 -9.96 10.33
C ALA A 30 -11.01 -9.57 9.51
N GLU A 31 -11.75 -8.55 9.93
CA GLU A 31 -12.95 -8.06 9.22
C GLU A 31 -12.63 -7.11 8.05
N MET A 32 -11.39 -6.66 7.92
CA MET A 32 -10.96 -5.73 6.87
C MET A 32 -10.25 -6.45 5.73
N GLN A 33 -10.57 -6.05 4.50
CA GLN A 33 -9.92 -6.56 3.30
C GLN A 33 -8.80 -5.62 2.86
N PHE A 34 -7.57 -6.13 2.78
CA PHE A 34 -6.40 -5.37 2.36
C PHE A 34 -5.84 -5.86 1.03
N LYS A 35 -5.64 -4.94 0.09
CA LYS A 35 -4.78 -5.11 -1.07
C LYS A 35 -3.37 -4.64 -0.71
N ARG A 36 -2.45 -5.59 -0.58
CA ARG A 36 -1.06 -5.36 -0.17
C ARG A 36 -0.14 -5.21 -1.38
N THR A 37 0.90 -4.41 -1.26
CA THR A 37 1.93 -4.25 -2.29
C THR A 37 3.27 -3.96 -1.64
N THR A 38 4.27 -4.80 -1.91
CA THR A 38 5.64 -4.62 -1.45
C THR A 38 6.43 -3.82 -2.49
N CYS A 39 7.09 -2.75 -2.05
CA CYS A 39 7.86 -1.81 -2.86
C CYS A 39 9.34 -1.87 -2.43
N PRO A 40 10.14 -2.79 -3.02
CA PRO A 40 11.55 -2.94 -2.69
C PRO A 40 12.43 -1.92 -3.43
N PHE A 41 13.68 -1.79 -2.97
CA PHE A 41 14.74 -1.00 -3.60
C PHE A 41 14.39 0.49 -3.83
N ILE A 42 13.60 1.07 -2.92
CA ILE A 42 13.30 2.52 -2.88
C ILE A 42 14.42 3.21 -2.08
N ASP A 43 15.59 3.29 -2.69
CA ASP A 43 16.85 3.71 -2.07
C ASP A 43 17.36 5.07 -2.58
N THR A 44 16.62 5.74 -3.46
CA THR A 44 16.91 7.11 -3.91
C THR A 44 15.69 8.02 -3.79
N PRO A 45 15.90 9.34 -3.63
CA PRO A 45 14.81 10.31 -3.63
C PRO A 45 13.94 10.21 -4.89
N GLU A 46 14.52 10.01 -6.07
CA GLU A 46 13.79 9.94 -7.34
C GLU A 46 12.82 8.76 -7.35
N LYS A 47 13.26 7.60 -6.85
CA LYS A 47 12.40 6.41 -6.72
C LYS A 47 11.26 6.66 -5.73
N ALA A 48 11.55 7.32 -4.61
CA ALA A 48 10.54 7.67 -3.62
C ALA A 48 9.48 8.63 -4.20
N HIS A 49 9.90 9.68 -4.93
CA HIS A 49 8.95 10.60 -5.57
C HIS A 49 8.05 9.91 -6.60
N LYS A 50 8.61 8.99 -7.41
CA LYS A 50 7.81 8.18 -8.34
C LYS A 50 6.78 7.33 -7.60
N LEU A 51 7.20 6.63 -6.55
CA LEU A 51 6.30 5.81 -5.75
C LEU A 51 5.18 6.63 -5.09
N VAL A 52 5.49 7.83 -4.58
CA VAL A 52 4.48 8.74 -4.04
C VAL A 52 3.43 9.10 -5.10
N ALA A 53 3.85 9.39 -6.33
CA ALA A 53 2.92 9.68 -7.43
C ALA A 53 2.00 8.48 -7.74
N GLU A 54 2.54 7.26 -7.73
CA GLU A 54 1.77 6.02 -7.94
C GLU A 54 0.75 5.77 -6.82
N ILE A 55 1.17 5.86 -5.55
CA ILE A 55 0.30 5.70 -4.38
C ILE A 55 -0.84 6.73 -4.43
N ASN A 56 -0.53 7.99 -4.75
CA ASN A 56 -1.53 9.05 -4.88
C ASN A 56 -2.52 8.79 -6.04
N ALA A 57 -2.06 8.25 -7.16
CA ALA A 57 -2.93 7.87 -8.26
C ALA A 57 -3.89 6.74 -7.87
N VAL A 58 -3.41 5.74 -7.11
CA VAL A 58 -4.26 4.67 -6.55
C VAL A 58 -5.29 5.26 -5.59
N ALA A 59 -4.87 6.12 -4.66
CA ALA A 59 -5.76 6.78 -3.71
C ALA A 59 -6.85 7.61 -4.41
N LYS A 60 -6.49 8.37 -5.45
CA LYS A 60 -7.43 9.15 -6.25
C LYS A 60 -8.47 8.26 -6.94
N LYS A 61 -8.06 7.16 -7.56
CA LYS A 61 -8.98 6.17 -8.19
C LYS A 61 -9.93 5.57 -7.15
N GLN A 62 -9.42 5.22 -5.96
CA GLN A 62 -10.24 4.71 -4.86
C GLN A 62 -11.28 5.72 -4.36
N ARG A 63 -10.93 7.01 -4.30
CA ARG A 63 -11.86 8.07 -3.89
C ARG A 63 -12.99 8.27 -4.92
N ILE A 64 -12.66 8.23 -6.21
CA ILE A 64 -13.65 8.36 -7.30
C ILE A 64 -14.65 7.21 -7.25
N ASN A 65 -14.19 5.97 -7.04
CA ASN A 65 -15.05 4.80 -6.95
C ASN A 65 -15.99 4.80 -5.73
N ARG A 66 -15.76 5.67 -4.74
CA ARG A 66 -16.62 5.83 -3.55
C ARG A 66 -17.65 6.94 -3.67
N SER A 67 -17.55 7.80 -4.69
CA SER A 67 -18.37 9.01 -4.82
C SER A 67 -19.72 8.79 -5.52
N TYR A 68 -20.10 7.53 -5.77
CA TYR A 68 -21.37 7.11 -6.38
C TYR A 68 -22.33 6.43 -5.38
N LEU A 69 -22.12 6.64 -4.07
CA LEU A 69 -23.01 6.22 -2.99
C LEU A 69 -23.45 7.45 -2.18
#